data_AF-A0A930TCC3-F1
#
_entry.id   AF-A0A930TCC3-F1
#
_cell.length_a   1.000
_cell.length_b   1.000
_cell.length_c   1.000
_cell.angle_alpha   90.00
_cell.angle_beta   90.00
_cell.angle_gamma   90.00
#
_symmetry.space_group_name_H-M   'P 1'
#
loop_
_entity.id
_entity.type
_entity.pdbx_description
1 polymer ?
#
loop_
_entity_poly.entity_id
_entity_poly.type
_entity_poly.pdbx_seq_one_letter_code
_entity_poly.pdbx_strand_id
1 'polypeptide(L)'
;MLVTLFCAFCAWAIVIFSVSSFWITLKQGTKHVKRLHQIPCHNCDFFTNDYRLKCTINPKKACSEEAIGCRDFELKTHQSNAHQIYRRRLIK
;
A
#
# COMPACT_ATOMS: atom_id res chain seq x y z
N MET A 1 29.49 3.56 -43.39
CA MET A 1 29.18 4.74 -42.55
C MET A 1 27.69 4.90 -42.25
N LEU A 2 26.77 4.75 -43.22
CA LEU A 2 25.32 4.89 -42.95
C LEU A 2 24.75 3.81 -42.01
N VAL A 3 25.14 2.55 -42.19
CA VAL A 3 24.68 1.41 -41.36
C VAL A 3 25.09 1.58 -39.88
N THR A 4 26.31 2.02 -39.62
CA THR A 4 26.82 2.26 -38.26
C THR A 4 26.05 3.36 -37.53
N LEU A 5 25.67 4.43 -38.25
CA LEU A 5 24.85 5.50 -37.70
C LEU A 5 23.43 5.03 -37.39
N PHE A 6 22.85 4.22 -38.27
CA PHE A 6 21.52 3.64 -38.05
C PHE A 6 21.48 2.69 -36.85
N CYS A 7 22.46 1.78 -36.74
CA CYS A 7 22.57 0.88 -35.57
C CYS A 7 22.73 1.65 -34.25
N ALA A 8 23.54 2.71 -34.25
CA ALA A 8 23.70 3.55 -33.06
C ALA A 8 22.35 4.18 -32.65
N PHE A 9 21.59 4.74 -33.59
CA PHE A 9 20.29 5.34 -33.29
C PHE A 9 19.29 4.33 -32.73
N CYS A 10 19.21 3.14 -33.33
CA CYS A 10 18.35 2.07 -32.84
C CYS A 10 18.75 1.61 -31.42
N ALA A 11 20.05 1.45 -31.16
CA ALA A 11 20.54 1.06 -29.84
C ALA A 11 20.15 2.10 -28.78
N TRP A 12 20.35 3.39 -29.06
CA TRP A 12 19.92 4.47 -28.17
C TRP A 12 18.41 4.50 -27.97
N ALA A 13 17.61 4.29 -29.02
CA ALA A 13 16.15 4.22 -28.90
C ALA A 13 15.71 3.10 -27.97
N ILE A 14 16.32 1.91 -28.06
CA ILE A 14 16.03 0.77 -27.18
C ILE A 14 16.45 1.07 -25.74
N VAL A 15 17.63 1.68 -25.54
CA VAL A 15 18.12 2.07 -24.21
C VAL A 15 17.16 3.10 -23.58
N ILE A 16 16.78 4.14 -24.31
CA ILE A 16 15.84 5.16 -23.82
C ILE A 16 14.48 4.53 -23.49
N PHE A 17 13.98 3.67 -24.38
CA PHE A 17 12.69 3.02 -24.18
C PHE A 17 12.69 2.11 -22.94
N SER A 18 13.72 1.27 -22.78
CA SER A 18 13.86 0.40 -21.62
C SER A 18 13.96 1.20 -20.32
N VAL A 19 14.85 2.19 -20.26
CA VAL A 19 15.00 3.09 -19.10
C VAL A 19 13.67 3.76 -18.77
N SER A 20 12.97 4.31 -19.77
CA SER A 20 11.67 4.97 -19.55
C SER A 20 10.63 4.02 -18.97
N SER A 21 10.59 2.77 -19.44
CA SER A 21 9.68 1.74 -18.93
C SER A 21 9.98 1.41 -17.47
N PHE A 22 11.25 1.23 -17.11
CA PHE A 22 11.67 1.05 -15.71
C PHE A 22 11.23 2.22 -14.82
N TRP A 23 11.44 3.46 -15.27
CA TRP A 23 11.01 4.65 -14.51
C TRP A 23 9.50 4.71 -14.32
N ILE A 24 8.71 4.33 -15.33
CA ILE A 24 7.24 4.31 -15.24
C ILE A 24 6.78 3.27 -14.21
N THR A 25 7.33 2.06 -14.26
CA THR A 25 7.00 0.99 -13.30
C THR A 25 7.36 1.40 -11.87
N LEU A 26 8.54 2.01 -11.66
CA LEU A 26 8.93 2.52 -10.33
C LEU A 26 7.97 3.62 -9.84
N LYS A 27 7.59 4.56 -10.72
CA LYS A 27 6.61 5.60 -10.39
C LYS A 27 5.22 5.02 -10.06
N GLN A 28 4.80 3.96 -10.74
CA GLN A 28 3.54 3.29 -10.44
C GLN A 28 3.59 2.57 -9.09
N GLY A 29 4.66 1.83 -8.80
CA GLY A 29 4.85 1.16 -7.51
C GLY A 29 4.83 2.15 -6.34
N THR A 30 5.55 3.26 -6.46
CA THR A 30 5.55 4.30 -5.40
C THR A 30 4.19 4.95 -5.19
N LYS A 31 3.41 5.21 -6.27
CA LYS A 31 2.03 5.70 -6.15
C LYS A 31 1.12 4.68 -5.45
N HIS A 32 1.27 3.40 -5.76
CA HIS A 32 0.48 2.33 -5.12
C HIS A 32 0.78 2.24 -3.63
N VAL A 33 2.06 2.24 -3.23
CA VAL A 33 2.45 2.25 -1.82
C VAL A 33 1.91 3.49 -1.10
N LYS A 34 1.99 4.68 -1.72
CA LYS A 34 1.40 5.90 -1.15
C LYS A 34 -0.11 5.76 -0.94
N ARG A 35 -0.84 5.17 -1.88
CA ARG A 35 -2.28 4.92 -1.76
C ARG A 35 -2.59 3.94 -0.63
N LEU A 36 -1.79 2.89 -0.48
CA LEU A 36 -1.94 1.93 0.60
C LEU A 36 -1.67 2.59 1.98
N HIS A 37 -0.69 3.49 2.04
CA HIS A 37 -0.38 4.28 3.25
C HIS A 37 -1.47 5.29 3.62
N GLN A 38 -2.36 5.67 2.69
CA GLN A 38 -3.52 6.52 2.98
C GLN A 38 -4.63 5.76 3.72
N ILE A 39 -4.56 4.43 3.82
CA ILE A 39 -5.57 3.63 4.52
C ILE A 39 -5.38 3.78 6.04
N PRO A 40 -6.34 4.38 6.76
CA PRO A 40 -6.13 4.73 8.18
C PRO A 40 -6.38 3.56 9.14
N CYS A 41 -6.73 2.36 8.64
CA CYS A 41 -7.18 1.23 9.47
C CYS A 41 -6.21 0.84 10.58
N HIS A 42 -4.89 0.92 10.37
CA HIS A 42 -3.92 0.49 11.39
C HIS A 42 -3.99 1.32 12.69
N ASN A 43 -4.35 2.60 12.56
CA ASN A 43 -4.52 3.54 13.67
C ASN A 43 -5.95 3.60 14.21
N CYS A 44 -6.85 2.74 13.72
CA CYS A 44 -8.26 2.74 14.13
C CYS A 44 -8.51 1.89 15.39
N ASP A 45 -9.30 2.37 16.34
CA ASP A 45 -9.61 1.68 17.60
C ASP A 45 -10.25 0.30 17.38
N PHE A 46 -11.09 0.21 16.34
CA PHE A 46 -11.83 -0.98 15.93
C PHE A 46 -10.99 -2.01 15.15
N PHE A 47 -9.71 -1.70 14.86
CA PHE A 47 -8.84 -2.60 14.11
C PHE A 47 -8.23 -3.68 15.01
N THR A 48 -8.62 -4.92 14.76
CA THR A 48 -8.27 -6.09 15.59
C THR A 48 -7.04 -6.85 15.10
N ASN A 49 -6.49 -6.52 13.93
CA ASN A 49 -5.32 -7.18 13.33
C ASN A 49 -5.43 -8.72 13.23
N ASP A 50 -6.66 -9.23 13.11
CA ASP A 50 -6.95 -10.65 12.88
C ASP A 50 -7.32 -10.84 11.40
N TYR A 51 -6.85 -11.92 10.80
CA TYR A 51 -7.13 -12.25 9.40
C TYR A 51 -8.61 -12.54 9.16
N ARG A 52 -9.32 -13.11 10.15
CA ARG A 52 -10.74 -13.45 10.04
C ARG A 52 -11.63 -12.24 10.29
N LEU A 53 -11.21 -11.36 11.20
CA LEU A 53 -11.93 -10.15 11.56
C LEU A 53 -10.94 -8.99 11.62
N LYS A 54 -10.81 -8.25 10.53
CA LYS A 54 -9.87 -7.12 10.42
C LYS A 54 -10.37 -5.88 11.17
N CYS A 55 -11.68 -5.60 11.08
CA CYS A 55 -12.37 -4.50 11.75
C CYS A 55 -13.71 -5.02 12.30
N THR A 56 -14.11 -4.54 13.47
CA THR A 56 -15.38 -4.95 14.11
C THR A 56 -16.61 -4.35 13.44
N ILE A 57 -16.49 -3.15 12.84
CA ILE A 57 -17.61 -2.44 12.18
C ILE A 57 -17.73 -2.86 10.73
N ASN A 58 -16.63 -2.76 9.98
CA ASN A 58 -16.59 -3.01 8.53
C ASN A 58 -15.54 -4.07 8.17
N PRO A 59 -15.75 -5.35 8.51
CA PRO A 59 -14.74 -6.41 8.31
C PRO A 59 -14.37 -6.64 6.84
N LYS A 60 -15.30 -6.45 5.91
CA LYS A 60 -15.07 -6.63 4.47
C LYS A 60 -14.26 -5.50 3.83
N LYS A 61 -14.39 -4.28 4.34
CA LYS A 61 -13.76 -3.06 3.77
C LYS A 61 -12.41 -2.73 4.42
N ALA A 62 -12.12 -3.30 5.59
CA ALA A 62 -10.89 -3.01 6.31
C ALA A 62 -9.64 -3.40 5.51
N CYS A 63 -8.61 -2.55 5.57
CA CYS A 63 -7.34 -2.70 4.86
C CYS A 63 -7.48 -2.76 3.32
N SER A 64 -8.56 -2.23 2.76
CA SER A 64 -8.72 -2.02 1.31
C SER A 64 -8.72 -0.53 0.97
N GLU A 65 -8.62 -0.22 -0.32
CA GLU A 65 -8.70 1.16 -0.82
C GLU A 65 -10.06 1.82 -0.53
N GLU A 66 -11.11 1.04 -0.28
CA GLU A 66 -12.44 1.54 0.11
C GLU A 66 -12.46 2.11 1.53
N ALA A 67 -11.47 1.78 2.36
CA ALA A 67 -11.35 2.32 3.71
C ALA A 67 -10.65 3.69 3.75
N ILE A 68 -10.17 4.20 2.62
CA ILE A 68 -9.65 5.57 2.52
C ILE A 68 -10.82 6.52 2.77
N GLY A 69 -10.74 7.32 3.83
CA GLY A 69 -11.85 8.21 4.25
C GLY A 69 -12.99 7.47 4.96
N CYS A 70 -12.71 6.35 5.65
CA CYS A 70 -13.70 5.65 6.46
C CYS A 70 -14.39 6.59 7.46
N ARG A 71 -15.74 6.63 7.45
CA ARG A 71 -16.55 7.49 8.32
C ARG A 71 -16.54 7.04 9.79
N ASP A 72 -16.31 5.76 10.02
CA ASP A 72 -16.30 5.14 11.35
C ASP A 72 -14.88 5.11 11.95
N PHE A 73 -13.97 5.93 11.41
CA PHE A 73 -12.60 5.98 11.85
C PHE A 73 -12.49 6.69 13.20
N GLU A 74 -12.01 5.96 14.21
CA GLU A 74 -11.68 6.50 15.52
C GLU A 74 -10.21 6.23 15.83
N LEU A 75 -9.48 7.25 16.30
CA LEU A 75 -8.06 7.10 16.64
C LEU A 75 -7.88 6.17 17.82
N LYS A 76 -6.92 5.22 17.71
CA LYS A 76 -6.53 4.32 18.79
C LYS A 76 -6.17 5.11 20.05
N THR A 77 -6.93 4.90 21.11
CA THR A 77 -6.63 5.46 22.42
C THR A 77 -5.68 4.55 23.21
N HIS A 78 -5.00 5.09 24.23
CA HIS A 78 -4.13 4.30 25.11
C HIS A 78 -4.87 3.14 25.79
N GLN A 79 -6.16 3.31 26.07
CA GLN A 79 -7.02 2.32 26.72
C GLN A 79 -7.26 1.10 25.83
N SER A 80 -7.61 1.31 24.54
CA SER A 80 -7.85 0.18 23.63
C SER A 80 -6.58 -0.59 23.29
N ASN A 81 -5.44 0.10 23.21
CA ASN A 81 -4.14 -0.53 22.97
C ASN A 81 -3.80 -1.54 24.07
N ALA A 82 -4.02 -1.20 25.34
CA ALA A 82 -3.81 -2.12 26.46
C ALA A 82 -4.73 -3.36 26.36
N HIS A 83 -6.01 -3.15 26.05
CA HIS A 83 -6.98 -4.23 25.89
C HIS A 83 -6.62 -5.17 24.74
N GLN A 84 -6.21 -4.63 23.60
CA GLN A 84 -5.78 -5.44 22.45
C GLN A 84 -4.51 -6.24 22.73
N ILE A 85 -3.53 -5.66 23.44
CA ILE A 85 -2.29 -6.36 23.81
C ILE A 85 -2.59 -7.54 24.73
N TYR A 86 -3.45 -7.34 25.74
CA TYR A 86 -3.88 -8.42 26.62
C TYR A 86 -4.57 -9.54 25.83
N ARG A 87 -5.51 -9.18 24.93
CA ARG A 87 -6.21 -10.14 24.07
C ARG A 87 -5.25 -10.95 23.18
N ARG A 88 -4.24 -10.32 22.58
CA ARG A 88 -3.22 -11.04 21.78
C ARG A 88 -2.37 -12.00 22.60
N ARG A 89 -2.08 -11.67 23.86
CA ARG A 89 -1.34 -12.57 24.77
C ARG A 89 -2.17 -13.77 25.21
N LEU A 90 -3.49 -13.61 25.33
CA LEU A 90 -4.40 -14.70 25.70
C LEU A 90 -4.63 -15.73 24.59
N ILE A 91 -4.49 -15.33 23.31
CA ILE A 91 -4.75 -16.20 22.16
C ILE A 91 -3.46 -16.95 21.71
N LYS A 92 -2.31 -16.61 22.29
CA LYS A 92 -1.02 -17.26 22.04
C LYS A 92 -0.74 -18.33 23.08
#